data_AF-A0A5B7RDU9-F1
#
_entry.id   AF-A0A5B7RDU9-F1
#
_cell.length_a   1.000
_cell.length_b   1.000
_cell.length_c   1.000
_cell.angle_alpha   90.00
_cell.angle_beta   90.00
_cell.angle_gamma   90.00
#
_symmetry.space_group_name_H-M   'P 1'
#
loop_
_entity.id
_entity.type
_entity.pdbx_description
1 polymer ?
#
loop_
_entity_poly.entity_id
_entity_poly.type
_entity_poly.pdbx_seq_one_letter_code
_entity_poly.pdbx_strand_id
1 'polypeptide(L)'
;MASMEIQNLRVYERRGLVQPDRTAGGTRLYNQDDVDRLIRIGELLAEGLNIAGIARVLALEHRLDRLQAENRRLRAPGSPGRDA
;
A
#
# COMPACT_ATOMS: atom_id res chain seq x y z
N MET A 1 18.72 -8.02 -12.14
CA MET A 1 17.85 -6.86 -11.90
C MET A 1 17.55 -6.75 -10.39
N ALA A 2 18.49 -6.23 -9.60
CA ALA A 2 18.30 -6.00 -8.15
C ALA A 2 18.83 -4.62 -7.72
N SER A 3 18.98 -3.73 -8.70
CA SER A 3 19.63 -2.42 -8.56
C SER A 3 18.72 -1.28 -8.97
N MET A 4 17.37 -1.41 -8.96
CA MET A 4 16.45 -0.24 -9.03
C MET A 4 16.37 0.53 -7.69
N GLU A 5 17.59 0.66 -7.15
CA GLU A 5 18.22 1.65 -6.28
C GLU A 5 17.62 1.91 -4.91
N ILE A 6 18.35 1.44 -3.90
CA ILE A 6 18.24 1.82 -2.47
C ILE A 6 18.10 3.34 -2.25
N GLN A 7 18.58 4.18 -3.18
CA GLN A 7 18.36 5.64 -3.16
C GLN A 7 16.88 6.01 -3.31
N ASN A 8 16.13 5.34 -4.20
CA ASN A 8 14.70 5.57 -4.41
C ASN A 8 13.88 5.09 -3.20
N LEU A 9 14.23 3.93 -2.63
CA LEU A 9 13.62 3.43 -1.39
C LEU A 9 13.70 4.46 -0.26
N ARG A 10 14.86 5.08 -0.03
CA ARG A 10 15.00 6.14 0.98
C ARG A 10 14.17 7.38 0.64
N VAL A 11 14.01 7.74 -0.63
CA VAL A 11 13.14 8.85 -1.04
C VAL A 11 11.69 8.53 -0.73
N TYR A 12 11.22 7.33 -1.10
CA TYR A 12 9.85 6.89 -0.85
C TYR A 12 9.55 6.80 0.64
N GLU A 13 10.47 6.26 1.45
CA GLU A 13 10.37 6.26 2.92
C GLU A 13 10.26 7.67 3.50
N ARG A 14 11.15 8.60 3.12
CA ARG A 14 11.10 9.99 3.62
C ARG A 14 9.82 10.72 3.23
N ARG A 15 9.22 10.33 2.10
CA ARG A 15 7.95 10.87 1.62
C ARG A 15 6.73 10.13 2.19
N GLY A 16 6.96 9.13 3.06
CA GLY A 16 5.92 8.34 3.71
C GLY A 16 5.19 7.36 2.78
N LEU A 17 5.71 7.13 1.58
CA LEU A 17 5.09 6.22 0.61
C LEU A 17 5.30 4.75 0.99
N VAL A 18 6.44 4.42 1.59
CA VAL A 18 6.75 3.06 2.06
C VAL A 18 7.20 3.15 3.51
N GLN A 19 6.72 2.26 4.36
CA GLN A 19 7.02 2.26 5.79
C GLN A 19 7.42 0.84 6.19
N PRO A 20 8.69 0.47 5.99
CA PRO A 20 9.15 -0.85 6.37
C PRO A 20 9.16 -1.00 7.89
N ASP A 21 8.89 -2.22 8.33
CA ASP A 21 9.15 -2.60 9.71
C ASP A 21 10.67 -2.53 10.00
N ARG A 22 11.01 -2.45 11.28
CA ARG A 22 12.42 -2.40 11.72
C ARG A 22 12.70 -3.49 12.75
N THR A 23 13.85 -4.15 12.61
CA THR A 23 14.38 -5.02 13.67
C THR A 23 14.81 -4.19 14.87
N ALA A 24 15.00 -4.84 16.02
CA ALA A 24 15.58 -4.20 17.21
C ALA A 24 16.97 -3.57 16.95
N GLY A 25 17.73 -4.10 15.98
CA GLY A 25 19.01 -3.55 15.52
C GLY A 25 18.91 -2.44 14.48
N GLY A 26 17.71 -2.01 14.09
CA GLY A 26 17.48 -0.90 13.16
C GLY A 26 17.48 -1.26 11.67
N THR A 27 17.63 -2.54 11.33
CA THR A 27 17.55 -3.04 9.94
C THR A 27 16.12 -2.97 9.44
N ARG A 28 15.93 -2.46 8.21
CA ARG A 28 14.61 -2.41 7.56
C ARG A 28 14.21 -3.81 7.09
N LEU A 29 12.97 -4.18 7.38
CA LEU A 29 12.31 -5.37 6.90
C LEU A 29 11.20 -4.94 5.96
N TYR A 30 11.25 -5.42 4.72
CA TYR A 30 10.18 -5.21 3.75
C TYR A 30 9.35 -6.48 3.69
N ASN A 31 8.04 -6.34 3.84
CA ASN A 31 7.11 -7.44 3.65
C ASN A 31 6.59 -7.47 2.20
N GLN A 32 5.67 -8.40 1.89
CA GLN A 32 5.12 -8.50 0.55
C GLN A 32 4.33 -7.23 0.15
N ASP A 33 3.57 -6.64 1.07
CA ASP A 33 2.79 -5.42 0.81
C ASP A 33 3.70 -4.23 0.45
N ASP A 34 4.89 -4.15 1.07
CA ASP A 34 5.90 -3.15 0.72
C ASP A 34 6.42 -3.36 -0.70
N VAL A 35 6.67 -4.61 -1.10
CA VAL A 35 7.13 -4.97 -2.45
C VAL A 35 6.07 -4.62 -3.49
N ASP A 36 4.81 -5.00 -3.25
CA ASP A 36 3.70 -4.71 -4.15
C ASP A 36 3.48 -3.20 -4.28
N ARG A 37 3.61 -2.46 -3.17
CA ARG A 37 3.54 -1.00 -3.19
C ARG A 37 4.68 -0.38 -4.01
N LEU A 38 5.90 -0.90 -3.93
CA LEU A 38 7.03 -0.42 -4.73
C LEU A 38 6.84 -0.67 -6.22
N ILE A 39 6.28 -1.82 -6.59
CA ILE A 39 5.91 -2.12 -7.98
C ILE A 39 4.88 -1.10 -8.46
N ARG A 40 3.83 -0.85 -7.68
CA ARG A 40 2.78 0.13 -8.01
C ARG A 40 3.32 1.55 -8.17
N ILE A 41 4.27 1.97 -7.32
CA ILE A 41 4.96 3.25 -7.46
C ILE A 41 5.72 3.33 -8.79
N GLY A 42 6.40 2.24 -9.17
CA GLY A 42 7.12 2.14 -10.46
C GLY A 42 6.20 2.28 -11.66
N GLU A 43 5.03 1.64 -11.64
CA GLU A 43 4.00 1.78 -12.68
C GLU A 43 3.51 3.22 -12.82
N LEU A 44 3.15 3.86 -11.70
CA LEU A 44 2.64 5.24 -11.71
C LEU A 44 3.72 6.26 -12.15
N LEU A 45 5.00 5.99 -11.85
CA LEU A 45 6.12 6.77 -12.39
C LEU A 45 6.22 6.60 -13.90
N ALA A 46 6.06 5.39 -14.43
CA ALA A 46 6.07 5.12 -15.86
C ALA A 46 4.88 5.77 -16.59
N GLU A 47 3.75 5.96 -15.91
CA GLU A 47 2.60 6.74 -16.38
C GLU A 47 2.85 8.27 -16.34
N GLY A 48 4.00 8.71 -15.83
CA GLY A 48 4.42 10.11 -15.81
C GLY A 48 3.99 10.90 -14.57
N LEU A 49 3.48 10.23 -13.53
CA LEU A 49 3.12 10.91 -12.29
C LEU A 49 4.37 11.27 -11.48
N ASN A 50 4.34 12.45 -10.86
CA ASN A 50 5.32 12.82 -9.84
C ASN A 50 4.97 12.21 -8.47
N ILE A 51 5.89 12.31 -7.51
CA ILE A 51 5.75 11.78 -6.15
C ILE A 51 4.48 12.26 -5.44
N ALA A 52 4.07 13.51 -5.62
CA ALA A 52 2.86 14.04 -4.99
C ALA A 52 1.60 13.44 -5.62
N GLY A 53 1.59 13.26 -6.94
CA GLY A 53 0.55 12.54 -7.67
C GLY A 53 0.43 11.10 -7.21
N ILE A 54 1.57 10.39 -7.12
CA ILE A 54 1.65 9.00 -6.65
C ILE A 54 1.09 8.87 -5.23
N ALA A 55 1.51 9.74 -4.31
CA ALA A 55 1.00 9.74 -2.94
C ALA A 55 -0.53 9.85 -2.90
N ARG A 56 -1.09 10.72 -3.75
CA ARG A 56 -2.54 10.94 -3.83
C ARG A 56 -3.26 9.73 -4.41
N VAL A 57 -2.72 9.11 -5.45
CA VAL A 57 -3.29 7.89 -6.05
C VAL A 57 -3.30 6.74 -5.03
N LEU A 58 -2.17 6.44 -4.39
CA LEU A 58 -2.09 5.38 -3.39
C LEU A 58 -3.04 5.60 -2.21
N ALA A 59 -3.20 6.85 -1.75
CA ALA A 59 -4.15 7.18 -0.70
C ALA A 59 -5.61 6.97 -1.13
N LEU A 60 -5.94 7.26 -2.39
CA LEU A 60 -7.26 7.02 -2.96
C LEU A 60 -7.54 5.52 -3.15
N GLU A 61 -6.58 4.75 -3.65
CA GLU A 61 -6.67 3.29 -3.76
C GLU A 61 -6.92 2.65 -2.40
N HIS A 62 -6.13 3.01 -1.38
CA HIS A 62 -6.34 2.51 -0.02
C HIS A 62 -7.71 2.90 0.56
N ARG A 63 -8.19 4.13 0.29
CA ARG A 63 -9.54 4.54 0.70
C ARG A 63 -10.61 3.70 0.01
N LEU A 64 -10.44 3.44 -1.29
CA LEU A 64 -11.36 2.64 -2.08
C LEU A 64 -11.42 1.20 -1.53
N ASP A 65 -10.27 0.59 -1.25
CA ASP A 65 -10.20 -0.77 -0.69
C ASP A 65 -10.93 -0.87 0.65
N ARG A 66 -10.75 0.10 1.54
CA ARG A 66 -11.47 0.15 2.82
C ARG A 66 -12.97 0.28 2.63
N LEU A 67 -13.41 1.19 1.75
CA LEU A 67 -14.84 1.37 1.47
C LEU A 67 -15.46 0.12 0.84
N GLN A 68 -14.74 -0.56 -0.05
CA GLN A 68 -15.18 -1.81 -0.65
C GLN A 68 -15.23 -2.95 0.37
N ALA A 69 -14.28 -3.04 1.30
CA ALA A 69 -14.31 -4.00 2.39
C ALA A 69 -15.51 -3.75 3.32
N GLU A 70 -15.79 -2.50 3.67
CA GLU A 70 -16.96 -2.11 4.45
C GLU A 70 -18.26 -2.44 3.72
N ASN A 71 -18.38 -2.08 2.43
CA ASN A 71 -19.55 -2.43 1.63
C ASN A 71 -19.77 -3.95 1.57
N ARG A 72 -18.70 -4.74 1.39
CA ARG A 72 -18.76 -6.20 1.43
C ARG A 72 -19.26 -6.71 2.77
N ARG A 73 -18.81 -6.14 3.89
CA ARG A 73 -19.27 -6.51 5.23
C ARG A 73 -20.75 -6.17 5.44
N LEU A 74 -21.19 -4.99 5.01
CA LEU A 74 -22.59 -4.56 5.13
C LEU A 74 -23.54 -5.36 4.22
N ARG A 75 -23.06 -5.77 3.05
CA ARG A 75 -23.81 -6.58 2.10
C ARG A 75 -23.74 -8.08 2.37
N ALA A 76 -22.81 -8.53 3.21
CA ALA A 76 -22.80 -9.90 3.66
C ALA A 76 -24.13 -10.12 4.42
N PRO A 77 -24.97 -11.07 4.00
CA PRO A 77 -26.23 -11.30 4.66
C PRO A 77 -25.95 -11.57 6.14
N GLY A 78 -26.56 -10.76 7.01
CA GLY A 78 -26.57 -11.03 8.45
C GLY A 78 -26.98 -12.49 8.64
N SER A 79 -26.22 -13.24 9.43
CA SER A 79 -26.57 -14.61 9.78
C SER A 79 -28.07 -14.67 10.07
N PRO A 80 -28.86 -15.48 9.35
CA PRO A 80 -30.28 -15.54 9.61
C PRO A 80 -30.43 -15.98 11.07
N GLY A 81 -31.15 -15.17 11.84
CA GLY A 81 -31.76 -15.64 13.06
C GLY A 81 -32.49 -16.95 12.74
N ARG A 82 -32.03 -18.01 13.40
CA ARG A 82 -32.90 -19.10 13.84
C ARG A 82 -32.80 -18.97 15.36
N ASP A 83 -33.80 -18.59 16.15
CA ASP A 83 -35.25 -18.70 16.00
C ASP A 83 -35.65 -20.05 15.39
N ALA A 84 -35.28 -21.12 16.09
CA ALA A 84 -36.03 -22.38 16.20
C ALA A 84 -35.55 -23.15 17.45
#